data_AF-A0A1F9ADJ8-F1
#
_entry.id   AF-A0A1F9ADJ8-F1
#
_cell.length_a   1.000
_cell.length_b   1.000
_cell.length_c   1.000
_cell.angle_alpha   90.00
_cell.angle_beta   90.00
_cell.angle_gamma   90.00
#
_symmetry.space_group_name_H-M   'P 1'
#
loop_
_entity.id
_entity.type
_entity.pdbx_description
1 polymer ?
#
loop_
_entity_poly.entity_id
_entity_poly.type
_entity_poly.pdbx_seq_one_letter_code
_entity_poly.pdbx_strand_id
1 'polypeptide(L)'
;MIQEEREQGRTVFLSSHLLNEVERTCVRVGVIREGRLVVIEAIQELRKKRVKWAEVELTREVDPDTFRVPGVRSIQQEGKKLRLALEGHYQEVLQVLARSPIGDLTIRDASLEEIFLEYYAEDKDRQP
;
A
#
# COMPACT_ATOMS: atom_id res chain seq x y z
N MET A 1 -9.11 -27.29 0.72
CA MET A 1 -10.13 -27.22 -0.34
C MET A 1 -9.68 -26.40 -1.56
N ILE A 2 -9.67 -25.05 -1.56
CA ILE A 2 -9.30 -24.27 -2.78
C ILE A 2 -7.84 -24.52 -3.22
N GLN A 3 -6.93 -24.67 -2.25
CA GLN A 3 -5.51 -24.91 -2.54
C GLN A 3 -5.25 -26.31 -3.11
N GLU A 4 -5.93 -27.33 -2.59
CA GLU A 4 -5.86 -28.72 -3.07
C GLU A 4 -6.40 -28.87 -4.50
N GLU A 5 -7.50 -28.16 -4.83
CA GLU A 5 -8.07 -28.15 -6.18
C GLU A 5 -7.11 -27.53 -7.21
N ARG A 6 -6.39 -26.48 -6.82
CA ARG A 6 -5.33 -25.88 -7.65
C ARG A 6 -4.14 -26.81 -7.82
N GLU A 7 -3.73 -27.54 -6.77
CA GLU A 7 -2.65 -28.53 -6.84
C GLU A 7 -2.99 -29.70 -7.78
N GLN A 8 -4.27 -29.98 -7.99
CA GLN A 8 -4.76 -30.95 -8.98
C GLN A 8 -4.84 -30.38 -10.42
N GLY A 9 -4.29 -29.19 -10.68
CA GLY A 9 -4.21 -28.58 -12.00
C GLY A 9 -5.51 -27.90 -12.46
N ARG A 10 -6.50 -27.72 -11.58
CA ARG A 10 -7.77 -27.07 -11.92
C ARG A 10 -7.64 -25.54 -11.85
N THR A 11 -8.30 -24.84 -12.78
CA THR A 11 -8.42 -23.37 -12.73
C THR A 11 -9.63 -22.99 -11.89
N VAL A 12 -9.41 -22.18 -10.85
CA VAL A 12 -10.46 -21.71 -9.94
C VAL A 12 -10.62 -20.21 -10.08
N PHE A 13 -11.84 -19.76 -10.37
CA PHE A 13 -12.23 -18.35 -10.30
C PHE A 13 -12.90 -18.07 -8.96
N LEU A 14 -12.39 -17.08 -8.24
CA LEU A 14 -12.95 -16.60 -6.98
C LEU A 14 -13.31 -15.12 -7.15
N SER A 15 -14.57 -14.78 -6.87
CA SER A 15 -15.02 -13.40 -6.78
C SER A 15 -15.27 -13.07 -5.31
N SER A 16 -14.42 -12.23 -4.72
CA SER A 16 -14.61 -11.69 -3.36
C SER A 16 -14.35 -10.19 -3.40
N HIS A 17 -15.10 -9.44 -2.58
CA HIS A 17 -14.85 -8.02 -2.34
C HIS A 17 -13.87 -7.81 -1.17
N LEU A 18 -13.52 -8.88 -0.44
CA LEU A 18 -12.59 -8.87 0.68
C LEU A 18 -11.18 -9.15 0.15
N LEU A 19 -10.39 -8.08 -0.02
CA LEU A 19 -9.05 -8.17 -0.63
C LEU A 19 -8.05 -8.96 0.21
N ASN A 20 -8.25 -9.04 1.53
CA ASN A 20 -7.47 -9.90 2.43
C ASN A 20 -7.68 -11.40 2.16
N GLU A 21 -8.88 -11.83 1.76
CA GLU A 21 -9.13 -13.22 1.36
C GLU A 21 -8.50 -13.54 0.01
N VAL A 22 -8.57 -12.59 -0.92
CA VAL A 22 -7.93 -12.66 -2.23
C VAL A 22 -6.41 -12.78 -2.07
N GLU A 23 -5.80 -11.99 -1.19
CA GLU A 23 -4.37 -12.05 -0.91
C GLU A 23 -3.92 -13.42 -0.39
N ARG A 24 -4.73 -14.06 0.46
CA ARG A 24 -4.40 -15.37 1.06
C ARG A 24 -4.57 -16.54 0.09
N THR A 25 -5.45 -16.42 -0.90
CA THR A 25 -5.94 -17.59 -1.66
C THR A 25 -5.56 -17.53 -3.15
N CYS A 26 -5.46 -16.34 -3.72
CA CYS A 26 -5.26 -16.13 -5.15
C CYS A 26 -3.78 -15.88 -5.48
N VAL A 27 -3.40 -16.19 -6.73
CA VAL A 27 -2.07 -15.82 -7.27
C VAL A 27 -2.13 -14.60 -8.18
N ARG A 28 -3.30 -14.37 -8.77
CA ARG A 28 -3.60 -13.26 -9.67
C ARG A 28 -4.90 -12.63 -9.23
N VAL A 29 -4.99 -11.32 -9.42
CA VAL A 29 -6.18 -10.53 -9.18
C VAL A 29 -6.56 -9.84 -10.47
N GLY A 30 -7.86 -9.88 -10.78
CA GLY A 30 -8.45 -9.19 -11.92
C GLY A 30 -9.45 -8.15 -11.42
N VAL A 31 -9.40 -6.94 -11.99
CA VAL A 31 -10.29 -5.84 -11.64
C VAL A 31 -11.32 -5.65 -12.73
N ILE A 32 -12.60 -5.66 -12.37
CA ILE A 32 -13.69 -5.32 -13.28
C ILE A 32 -14.28 -3.96 -12.89
N ARG A 33 -14.35 -3.04 -13.84
CA ARG A 33 -14.98 -1.72 -13.70
C ARG A 33 -15.85 -1.44 -14.91
N GLU A 34 -17.08 -0.95 -14.69
CA GLU A 34 -18.03 -0.62 -15.76
C GLU A 34 -18.21 -1.77 -16.78
N GLY A 35 -18.23 -3.01 -16.28
CA GLY A 35 -18.37 -4.22 -17.09
C GLY A 35 -17.11 -4.62 -17.89
N ARG A 36 -15.96 -3.97 -17.67
CA ARG A 36 -14.70 -4.24 -18.36
C ARG A 36 -13.61 -4.69 -17.40
N LEU A 37 -12.81 -5.67 -17.82
CA LEU A 37 -11.63 -6.11 -17.10
C LEU A 37 -10.50 -5.11 -17.36
N VAL A 38 -10.18 -4.28 -16.38
CA VAL A 38 -9.24 -3.15 -16.53
C VAL A 38 -7.81 -3.50 -16.11
N VAL A 39 -7.64 -4.47 -15.21
CA VAL A 39 -6.33 -4.90 -14.70
C VAL A 39 -6.34 -6.41 -14.51
N ILE A 40 -5.23 -7.07 -14.86
CA ILE A 40 -4.91 -8.43 -14.39
C ILE A 40 -3.43 -8.48 -14.00
N GLU A 41 -3.16 -8.60 -12.71
CA GLU A 41 -1.77 -8.66 -12.21
C GLU A 41 -1.59 -9.82 -11.24
N ALA A 42 -0.35 -10.30 -11.13
CA ALA A 42 0.01 -11.23 -10.06
C ALA A 42 0.11 -10.48 -8.74
N ILE A 43 -0.44 -11.05 -7.67
CA ILE A 43 -0.46 -10.41 -6.35
C ILE A 43 0.97 -10.13 -5.87
N GLN A 44 1.91 -11.01 -6.20
CA GLN A 44 3.33 -10.82 -5.88
C GLN A 44 3.93 -9.58 -6.57
N GLU A 45 3.52 -9.24 -7.79
CA GLU A 45 4.01 -8.06 -8.50
C GLU A 45 3.42 -6.76 -7.90
N LEU A 46 2.15 -6.80 -7.49
CA LEU A 46 1.55 -5.69 -6.73
C LEU A 46 2.30 -5.47 -5.40
N ARG A 47 2.71 -6.55 -4.72
CA ARG A 47 3.50 -6.47 -3.48
C ARG A 47 4.95 -6.01 -3.70
N LYS A 48 5.54 -6.29 -4.87
CA LYS A 48 6.88 -5.80 -5.22
C LYS A 48 6.95 -4.28 -5.33
N LYS A 49 5.81 -3.60 -5.51
CA LYS A 49 5.73 -2.13 -5.43
C LYS A 49 6.07 -1.60 -4.01
N ARG A 50 6.26 -2.47 -3.00
CA ARG A 50 6.92 -2.24 -1.68
C ARG A 50 6.62 -0.89 -1.00
N VAL A 51 5.42 -0.36 -1.17
CA VAL A 51 4.97 0.79 -0.39
C VAL A 51 4.85 0.33 1.06
N LYS A 52 5.56 1.02 1.95
CA LYS A 52 5.45 0.82 3.39
C LYS A 52 4.76 2.03 4.00
N TRP A 53 3.89 1.80 4.97
CA TRP A 53 3.35 2.88 5.79
C TRP A 53 4.20 3.04 7.03
N ALA A 54 4.69 4.26 7.26
CA ALA A 54 5.23 4.67 8.55
C ALA A 54 4.19 5.54 9.26
N GLU A 55 3.68 5.03 10.38
CA GLU A 55 2.79 5.73 11.30
C GLU A 55 3.66 6.25 12.45
N VAL A 56 3.70 7.57 12.61
CA VAL A 56 4.59 8.27 13.54
C VAL A 56 3.75 9.13 14.46
N GLU A 57 3.92 8.97 15.77
CA GLU A 57 3.38 9.92 16.75
C GLU A 57 4.50 10.83 17.22
N LEU A 58 4.34 12.13 17.03
CA LEU A 58 5.30 13.15 17.44
C LEU A 58 4.97 13.64 18.86
N THR A 59 5.98 13.90 19.67
CA THR A 59 5.79 14.47 21.03
C THR A 59 5.34 15.94 20.97
N ARG A 60 5.68 16.64 19.89
CA ARG A 60 5.24 18.01 19.57
C ARG A 60 4.93 18.13 18.08
N GLU A 61 4.10 19.11 17.72
CA GLU A 61 3.82 19.39 16.30
C GLU A 61 5.09 19.88 15.60
N VAL A 62 5.29 19.36 14.39
CA VAL A 62 6.38 19.71 13.48
C VAL A 62 5.75 19.95 12.11
N ASP A 63 6.36 20.83 11.33
CA ASP A 63 5.97 21.10 9.96
C ASP A 63 6.07 19.81 9.11
N PRO A 64 4.97 19.35 8.47
CA PRO A 64 4.97 18.15 7.63
C PRO A 64 5.98 18.22 6.49
N ASP A 65 6.31 19.42 6.00
CA ASP A 65 7.24 19.58 4.89
C ASP A 65 8.67 19.14 5.25
N THR A 66 8.99 19.03 6.54
CA THR A 66 10.25 18.44 7.02
C THR A 66 10.44 16.99 6.55
N PHE A 67 9.34 16.27 6.32
CA PHE A 67 9.35 14.87 5.89
C PHE A 67 9.27 14.71 4.37
N ARG A 68 9.25 15.80 3.58
CA ARG A 68 9.32 15.74 2.11
C ARG A 68 10.76 15.47 1.66
N VAL A 69 11.21 14.25 1.87
CA VAL A 69 12.52 13.77 1.44
C VAL A 69 12.40 12.65 0.41
N PRO A 70 13.47 12.36 -0.36
CA PRO A 70 13.49 11.18 -1.20
C PRO A 70 13.06 9.95 -0.42
N GLY A 71 12.10 9.20 -0.96
CA GLY A 71 11.55 8.01 -0.32
C GLY A 71 10.24 8.21 0.41
N VAL A 72 9.75 9.45 0.55
CA VAL A 72 8.38 9.73 1.00
C VAL A 72 7.52 10.10 -0.21
N ARG A 73 6.54 9.26 -0.54
CA ARG A 73 5.60 9.48 -1.65
C ARG A 73 4.45 10.40 -1.25
N SER A 74 3.91 10.22 -0.04
CA SER A 74 2.80 11.03 0.47
C SER A 74 2.92 11.23 1.98
N ILE A 75 2.36 12.34 2.45
CA ILE A 75 2.37 12.76 3.85
C ILE A 75 0.94 13.13 4.23
N GLN A 76 0.43 12.50 5.29
CA GLN A 76 -0.83 12.87 5.92
C GLN A 76 -0.52 13.21 7.38
N GLN A 77 -0.96 14.37 7.85
CA GLN A 77 -0.75 14.80 9.22
C GLN A 77 -2.07 15.20 9.87
N GLU A 78 -2.31 14.66 11.06
CA GLU A 78 -3.43 15.01 11.94
C GLU A 78 -2.87 15.40 13.31
N GLY A 79 -2.60 16.70 13.48
CA GLY A 79 -1.93 17.24 14.67
C GLY A 79 -0.54 16.64 14.86
N LYS A 80 -0.41 15.75 15.85
CA LYS A 80 0.84 15.06 16.19
C LYS A 80 1.03 13.71 15.50
N LYS A 81 -0.01 13.20 14.82
CA LYS A 81 0.06 11.92 14.12
C LYS A 81 0.43 12.17 12.67
N LEU A 82 1.41 11.44 12.19
CA LEU A 82 1.94 11.53 10.84
C LEU A 82 1.87 10.14 10.20
N ARG A 83 1.36 10.08 8.98
CA ARG A 83 1.33 8.86 8.17
C ARG A 83 2.07 9.12 6.87
N LEU A 84 3.14 8.37 6.66
CA LEU A 84 4.06 8.51 5.53
C LEU A 84 3.98 7.27 4.63
N ALA A 85 3.74 7.46 3.33
CA ALA A 85 3.93 6.42 2.34
C ALA A 85 5.41 6.38 1.93
N LEU A 86 6.08 5.26 2.16
CA LEU A 86 7.51 5.10 1.93
C LEU A 86 7.80 4.22 0.71
N GLU A 87 8.70 4.66 -0.16
CA GLU A 87 9.10 3.93 -1.37
C GLU A 87 10.61 4.04 -1.64
N GLY A 88 11.32 2.90 -1.57
CA GLY A 88 12.72 2.76 -2.03
C GLY A 88 13.80 3.41 -1.16
N HIS A 89 13.78 4.74 -1.02
CA HIS A 89 14.84 5.54 -0.40
C HIS A 89 14.70 5.63 1.14
N TYR A 90 15.00 4.54 1.84
CA TYR A 90 14.79 4.49 3.30
C TYR A 90 15.83 5.28 4.10
N GLN A 91 17.03 5.53 3.55
CA GLN A 91 18.11 6.17 4.30
C GLN A 91 17.77 7.62 4.66
N GLU A 92 17.29 8.39 3.68
CA GLU A 92 16.89 9.78 3.83
C GLU A 92 15.71 9.91 4.79
N VAL A 93 14.71 9.02 4.66
CA VAL A 93 13.57 8.93 5.56
C VAL A 93 14.02 8.68 7.00
N LEU A 94 14.90 7.71 7.23
CA LEU A 94 15.40 7.39 8.56
C LEU A 94 16.20 8.54 9.17
N GLN A 95 16.98 9.29 8.38
CA GLN A 95 17.72 10.45 8.86
C GLN A 95 16.81 11.57 9.33
N VAL A 96 15.70 11.83 8.62
CA VAL A 96 14.71 12.81 9.07
C VAL A 96 13.98 12.32 10.32
N LEU A 97 13.53 11.07 10.34
CA LEU A 97 12.86 10.48 11.49
C LEU A 97 13.75 10.54 12.75
N ALA A 98 15.05 10.25 12.62
CA ALA A 98 16.00 10.29 13.74
C ALA A 98 16.21 11.70 14.34
N ARG A 99 15.94 12.77 13.57
CA ARG A 99 16.04 14.17 14.03
C ARG A 99 14.72 14.72 14.53
N SER A 100 13.64 14.00 14.30
CA SER A 100 12.28 14.40 14.65
C SER A 100 11.94 13.97 16.08
N PRO A 101 11.05 14.71 16.77
CA PRO A 101 10.67 14.44 18.14
C PRO A 101 9.65 13.30 18.23
N ILE A 102 10.03 12.07 17.84
CA ILE A 102 9.17 10.89 17.77
C ILE A 102 8.89 10.34 19.18
N GLY A 103 7.61 10.11 19.48
CA GLY A 103 7.13 9.40 20.66
C GLY A 103 6.79 7.93 20.37
N ASP A 104 6.23 7.65 19.18
CA ASP A 104 5.96 6.29 18.70
C ASP A 104 6.20 6.17 17.19
N LEU A 105 6.66 5.00 16.73
CA LEU A 105 6.94 4.73 15.32
C LEU A 105 6.59 3.28 14.98
N THR A 106 5.61 3.11 14.10
CA THR A 106 5.24 1.82 13.52
C THR A 106 5.46 1.83 12.02
N ILE A 107 6.24 0.87 11.50
CA ILE A 107 6.44 0.68 10.06
C ILE A 107 5.86 -0.67 9.66
N ARG A 108 4.94 -0.65 8.69
CA ARG A 108 4.28 -1.85 8.18
C ARG A 108 4.23 -1.86 6.65
N ASP A 109 4.10 -3.04 6.09
CA ASP A 109 3.78 -3.17 4.66
C ASP A 109 2.37 -2.65 4.39
N ALA A 110 2.17 -1.99 3.25
CA ALA A 110 0.83 -1.65 2.78
C ALA A 110 0.05 -2.93 2.47
N SER A 111 -1.23 -2.96 2.86
CA SER A 111 -2.11 -4.07 2.50
C SER A 111 -2.42 -4.05 1.00
N LEU A 112 -2.85 -5.19 0.46
CA LEU A 112 -3.30 -5.25 -0.93
C LEU A 112 -4.45 -4.27 -1.19
N GLU A 113 -5.34 -4.08 -0.22
CA GLU A 113 -6.44 -3.10 -0.27
C GLU A 113 -5.94 -1.67 -0.37
N GLU A 114 -4.96 -1.28 0.45
CA GLU A 114 -4.38 0.07 0.42
C GLU A 114 -3.66 0.34 -0.91
N ILE A 115 -2.89 -0.64 -1.42
CA ILE A 115 -2.22 -0.55 -2.73
C ILE A 115 -3.26 -0.39 -3.84
N PHE A 116 -4.37 -1.15 -3.76
CA PHE A 116 -5.46 -1.02 -4.72
C PHE A 116 -6.09 0.38 -4.67
N LEU A 117 -6.44 0.88 -3.47
CA LEU A 117 -7.06 2.19 -3.30
C LEU A 117 -6.19 3.32 -3.86
N GLU A 118 -4.87 3.28 -3.63
CA GLU A 118 -3.94 4.25 -4.24
C GLU A 118 -3.95 4.17 -5.77
N TYR A 119 -3.91 2.96 -6.33
CA TYR A 119 -3.94 2.77 -7.79
C TYR A 119 -5.24 3.32 -8.40
N TYR A 120 -6.39 3.14 -7.74
CA TYR A 120 -7.66 3.72 -8.20
C TYR A 120 -7.78 5.22 -7.96
N ALA A 121 -7.11 5.76 -6.93
CA ALA A 121 -7.08 7.19 -6.69
C ALA A 121 -6.32 7.90 -7.82
N GLU A 122 -5.20 7.32 -8.29
CA GLU A 122 -4.44 7.84 -9.43
C GLU A 122 -5.19 7.71 -10.77
N ASP A 123 -5.99 6.64 -10.95
CA ASP A 123 -6.77 6.42 -12.17
C ASP A 123 -8.01 7.35 -12.29
N LYS A 124 -8.37 8.08 -11.22
CA LYS A 124 -9.36 9.16 -11.29
C LYS A 124 -8.83 10.42 -11.99
N ASP A 125 -7.53 10.66 -11.99
CA ASP A 125 -6.90 11.79 -12.68
C ASP A 125 -6.56 11.50 -14.15
N ARG A 126 -6.83 10.26 -14.60
CA ARG A 126 -6.61 9.82 -15.97
C ARG A 126 -7.93 9.61 -16.73
N GLN A 127 -8.84 10.57 -16.62
CA GLN A 127 -9.96 10.68 -17.57
C GLN A 127 -9.61 11.69 -18.67
N PRO A 128 -9.60 11.29 -19.96
CA PRO A 128 -9.63 12.23 -21.08
C PRO A 128 -10.99 12.93 -21.19
#